data_AF-A0A2H0BG21-F1
#
_entry.id   AF-A0A2H0BG21-F1
#
_cell.length_a   1.000
_cell.length_b   1.000
_cell.length_c   1.000
_cell.angle_alpha   90.00
_cell.angle_beta   90.00
_cell.angle_gamma   90.00
#
_symmetry.space_group_name_H-M   'P 1'
#
loop_
_entity.id
_entity.type
_entity.pdbx_description
1 polymer ?
#
loop_
_entity_poly.entity_id
_entity_poly.type
_entity_poly.pdbx_seq_one_letter_code
_entity_poly.pdbx_strand_id
1 'polypeptide(L)' 'MLIGASMVPRGEVGLIFLSIGKSFNVISSELFSVLLIVIILTTFIAPFIIRKYVKLVCL' A
#
# COMPACT_ATOMS: atom_id res chain seq x y z
N MET A 1 1.65 -2.47 17.05
CA MET A 1 1.78 -1.67 15.80
C MET A 1 2.25 -2.47 14.58
N LEU A 2 2.97 -3.60 14.73
CA LEU A 2 3.37 -4.46 13.61
C LEU A 2 2.19 -5.06 12.82
N ILE A 3 1.16 -5.54 13.53
CA ILE A 3 -0.02 -6.17 12.91
C ILE A 3 -0.83 -5.16 12.09
N GLY A 4 -1.13 -3.98 12.66
CA GLY A 4 -1.86 -2.92 11.96
C GLY A 4 -1.11 -2.38 10.74
N ALA A 5 0.23 -2.28 10.82
CA ALA A 5 1.03 -1.98 9.66
C ALA A 5 0.89 -3.05 8.58
N SER A 6 0.77 -4.34 8.89
CA SER A 6 0.61 -5.41 7.89
C SER A 6 -0.76 -5.48 7.22
N MET A 7 -1.80 -4.86 7.80
CA MET A 7 -3.18 -4.94 7.27
C MET A 7 -3.51 -3.92 6.17
N VAL A 8 -2.59 -3.02 5.82
CA VAL A 8 -2.80 -2.10 4.69
C VAL A 8 -2.79 -2.91 3.39
N PRO A 9 -3.82 -2.76 2.52
CA PRO A 9 -3.87 -3.46 1.24
C PRO A 9 -2.73 -2.99 0.34
N ARG A 10 -1.78 -3.87 0.07
CA ARG A 10 -0.59 -3.64 -0.77
C ARG A 10 -0.54 -4.65 -1.90
N GLY A 11 0.17 -4.33 -2.97
CA GLY A 11 0.28 -5.22 -4.13
C GLY A 11 -1.05 -5.38 -4.89
N GLU A 12 -1.38 -6.61 -5.27
CA GLU A 12 -2.54 -6.96 -6.12
C GLU A 12 -3.87 -6.41 -5.56
N VAL A 13 -4.10 -6.54 -4.26
CA VAL A 13 -5.37 -6.12 -3.64
C VAL A 13 -5.56 -4.59 -3.72
N GLY A 14 -4.47 -3.82 -3.65
CA GLY A 14 -4.52 -2.36 -3.81
C GLY A 14 -4.83 -1.93 -5.25
N LEU A 15 -4.31 -2.66 -6.24
CA LEU A 15 -4.58 -2.40 -7.66
C LEU A 15 -6.02 -2.78 -8.05
N ILE A 16 -6.55 -3.86 -7.48
CA ILE A 16 -7.95 -4.25 -7.61
C ILE A 16 -8.86 -3.15 -7.07
N PHE A 17 -8.54 -2.59 -5.89
CA PHE A 17 -9.30 -1.49 -5.29
C PHE A 17 -9.30 -0.23 -6.16
N LEU A 18 -8.17 0.10 -6.79
CA LEU A 18 -8.05 1.19 -7.76
C LEU A 18 -8.94 0.99 -8.99
N SER A 19 -8.93 -0.23 -9.54
CA SER A 19 -9.74 -0.59 -10.71
C SER A 19 -11.23 -0.52 -10.40
N ILE A 20 -11.63 -1.04 -9.23
CA ILE A 20 -13.01 -0.99 -8.74
C ILE A 20 -13.43 0.47 -8.50
N GLY A 21 -12.60 1.28 -7.84
CA GLY A 21 -12.90 2.68 -7.57
C GLY A 21 -13.00 3.55 -8.84
N LYS A 22 -12.26 3.19 -9.90
CA LYS A 22 -12.44 3.78 -11.24
C LYS A 22 -13.76 3.36 -11.87
N SER A 23 -14.17 2.09 -11.75
CA SER A 23 -15.48 1.61 -12.24
C SER A 23 -16.66 2.28 -11.53
N PHE A 24 -16.52 2.62 -10.25
CA PHE A 24 -17.55 3.36 -9.51
C PHE A 24 -17.57 4.87 -9.83
N ASN A 25 -16.74 5.38 -10.75
CA ASN A 25 -16.59 6.81 -11.06
C ASN A 25 -16.21 7.70 -9.86
N VAL A 26 -15.82 7.11 -8.73
CA VAL A 26 -15.40 7.84 -7.51
C VAL A 26 -13.99 8.42 -7.69
N ILE A 27 -13.19 7.82 -8.58
CA ILE A 27 -11.78 8.17 -8.78
C ILE A 27 -11.60 8.74 -10.19
N SER A 28 -11.28 10.03 -10.29
CA SER A 28 -10.90 10.66 -11.57
C SER A 28 -9.55 10.12 -12.07
N SER A 29 -9.25 10.30 -13.35
CA SER A 29 -7.96 9.88 -13.96
C SER A 29 -6.73 10.43 -13.21
N GLU A 30 -6.86 11.61 -12.61
CA GLU A 30 -5.80 12.24 -11.82
C GLU A 30 -5.61 11.52 -10.48
N LEU A 31 -6.70 11.29 -9.74
CA LEU A 31 -6.68 10.57 -8.45
C LEU A 31 -6.22 9.12 -8.62
N PHE A 32 -6.54 8.50 -9.74
CA PHE A 32 -6.11 7.14 -10.07
C PHE A 32 -4.57 7.06 -10.11
N SER A 33 -3.91 7.97 -10.82
CA SER A 33 -2.44 7.97 -10.92
C SER A 33 -1.78 8.26 -9.57
N VAL A 34 -2.33 9.21 -8.80
CA VAL A 34 -1.79 9.55 -7.47
C VAL A 34 -1.86 8.35 -6.53
N LEU A 35 -3.01 7.67 -6.46
CA LEU A 35 -3.18 6.48 -5.61
C LEU A 35 -2.27 5.33 -6.04
N LEU A 36 -2.10 5.11 -7.34
CA LEU A 36 -1.23 4.07 -7.87
C LEU A 36 0.23 4.30 -7.43
N ILE A 37 0.70 5.54 -7.52
CA ILE A 37 2.04 5.95 -7.05
C ILE A 37 2.19 5.73 -5.54
N VAL A 38 1.17 6.10 -4.74
CA VAL A 38 1.19 5.88 -3.28
C VAL A 38 1.28 4.39 -2.93
N ILE A 39 0.56 3.52 -3.63
CA ILE A 39 0.60 2.07 -3.39
C ILE A 39 1.98 1.50 -3.71
N ILE A 40 2.57 1.90 -4.84
CA ILE A 40 3.92 1.45 -5.21
C ILE A 40 4.93 1.94 -4.15
N LEU A 41 4.89 3.22 -3.80
CA LEU A 41 5.79 3.80 -2.81
C LEU A 41 5.69 3.09 -1.46
N THR A 42 4.47 2.92 -0.93
CA THR A 42 4.25 2.25 0.36
C THR A 42 4.64 0.77 0.32
N THR A 43 4.52 0.10 -0.83
CA THR A 43 4.96 -1.30 -1.01
C THR A 43 6.47 -1.44 -0.98
N PHE A 44 7.23 -0.48 -1.54
CA PHE A 44 8.70 -0.50 -1.47
C PHE A 44 9.23 -0.08 -0.10
N ILE A 45 8.57 0.88 0.54
CA ILE A 45 8.99 1.46 1.82
C ILE A 45 8.68 0.51 2.99
N ALA A 46 7.52 -0.17 2.98
CA ALA A 46 7.11 -1.08 4.04
C ALA A 46 8.13 -2.21 4.38
N PRO A 47 8.67 -3.00 3.44
CA PRO A 47 9.62 -4.07 3.76
C PRO A 47 10.93 -3.53 4.32
N PHE A 48 11.39 -2.34 3.89
CA PHE A 48 12.61 -1.72 4.42
C PHE A 48 12.47 -1.36 5.91
N ILE A 49 11.31 -0.79 6.27
CA ILE A 49 10.95 -0.45 7.64
C ILE A 49 10.74 -1.72 8.48
N ILE A 50 9.90 -2.66 8.02
CA ILE A 50 9.60 -3.89 8.77
C ILE A 50 10.87 -4.69 9.01
N ARG A 51 11.76 -4.82 8.02
CA ARG A 51 13.03 -5.54 8.19
C ARG A 51 13.93 -4.88 9.24
N LYS A 52 13.94 -3.55 9.36
CA LYS A 52 14.67 -2.84 10.41
C LYS A 52 14.06 -3.08 11.79
N TYR A 53 12.73 -3.02 11.93
CA TYR A 53 12.04 -3.21 13.21
C TYR A 53 12.05 -4.68 13.68
N VAL A 54 11.88 -5.66 12.80
CA VAL A 54 11.93 -7.10 13.18
C VAL A 54 13.32 -7.49 13.64
N LYS A 55 14.37 -6.97 13.02
CA LYS A 55 15.76 -7.23 13.45
C LYS A 55 16.11 -6.58 14.79
N LEU A 56 15.39 -5.52 15.18
CA LEU A 56 15.55 -4.80 16.44
C LEU A 56 14.75 -5.44 17.59
N VAL A 57 13.64 -6.12 17.28
CA VAL A 57 12.80 -6.83 18.26
C VAL A 57 13.31 -8.25 18.55
N CYS A 58 14.04 -8.86 17.61
CA CYS A 58 14.58 -10.22 17.74
C CYS A 58 16.03 -10.26 18.27
N LEU A 59 16.54 -9.15 18.82
CA LEU A 59 17.87 -8.96 19.38
C LEU A 59 17.72 -8.48 20.84
#